data_AF-A0A897MK68-F1
#
_entry.id   AF-A0A897MK68-F1
#
_cell.length_a   1.000
_cell.length_b   1.000
_cell.length_c   1.000
_cell.angle_alpha   90.00
_cell.angle_beta   90.00
_cell.angle_gamma   90.00
#
_symmetry.space_group_name_H-M   'P 1'
#
loop_
_entity.id
_entity.type
_entity.pdbx_description
1 polymer ?
#
loop_
_entity_poly.entity_id
_entity_poly.type
_entity_poly.pdbx_seq_one_letter_code
_entity_poly.pdbx_strand_id
1 'polypeptide(L)'
;MNRPPKEPTDLSPRQARDRFLDKRSLENSEKTIRSYQNRLTQFVVWCEENGVDRVGDLSGWLLDEYERHLRASDNAPSTQKGKMTAVSQLVQYLEEIEAVEDGLSEKVHVPEVSRQEESSDKMLDTEDAKALLQYYRGSRGSFGTPDHVILEILWNTGCRLAAARGLDLGDYSSDHQYLDFRHRPDSGTPLKNDDQGERVVQISDPVCEAIDTYIRHERSGKRDDSRP
;
A
#
# COMPACT_ATOMS: atom_id res chain seq x y z
N MET A 1 4.91 -2.87 -32.03
CA MET A 1 3.87 -3.83 -31.59
C MET A 1 4.48 -5.21 -31.60
N ASN A 2 4.64 -5.83 -30.43
CA ASN A 2 5.22 -7.17 -30.33
C ASN A 2 4.14 -8.18 -30.76
N ARG A 3 4.41 -8.98 -31.80
CA ARG A 3 3.47 -10.00 -32.29
C ARG A 3 3.22 -11.00 -31.15
N PRO A 4 1.97 -11.41 -30.86
CA PRO A 4 1.75 -12.46 -29.87
C PRO A 4 2.55 -13.70 -30.30
N PRO A 5 3.22 -14.39 -29.36
CA PRO A 5 3.97 -15.60 -29.69
C PRO A 5 3.04 -16.65 -30.32
N LYS A 6 3.63 -17.56 -31.10
CA LYS A 6 2.86 -18.64 -31.75
C LYS A 6 2.29 -19.61 -30.72
N GLU A 7 3.02 -19.83 -29.62
CA GLU A 7 2.59 -20.65 -28.49
C GLU A 7 2.73 -19.87 -27.16
N PRO A 8 1.83 -20.08 -26.18
CA PRO A 8 1.88 -19.40 -24.88
C PRO A 8 3.22 -19.63 -24.14
N THR A 9 3.68 -20.88 -24.14
CA THR A 9 5.03 -21.30 -24.55
C THR A 9 6.16 -20.26 -24.51
N ASP A 10 6.14 -19.44 -25.56
CA ASP A 10 7.26 -18.62 -26.00
C ASP A 10 7.23 -17.22 -25.39
N LEU A 11 6.27 -16.94 -24.50
CA LEU A 11 6.23 -15.67 -23.80
C LEU A 11 7.54 -15.49 -23.02
N SER A 12 8.17 -14.34 -23.16
CA SER A 12 9.25 -13.97 -22.25
C SER A 12 8.69 -13.70 -20.85
N PRO A 13 9.51 -13.83 -19.79
CA PRO A 13 9.08 -13.47 -18.43
C PRO A 13 8.48 -12.06 -18.35
N ARG A 14 9.02 -11.12 -19.13
CA ARG A 14 8.53 -9.75 -19.24
C ARG A 14 7.13 -9.67 -19.85
N GLN A 15 6.90 -10.37 -20.97
CA GLN A 15 5.58 -10.41 -21.61
C GLN A 15 4.55 -11.11 -20.73
N ALA A 16 4.95 -12.20 -20.06
CA ALA A 16 4.12 -12.92 -19.10
C ALA A 16 3.69 -12.03 -17.93
N ARG A 17 4.64 -11.31 -17.31
CA ARG A 17 4.35 -10.32 -16.27
C ARG A 17 3.36 -9.28 -16.76
N ASP A 18 3.61 -8.67 -17.92
CA ASP A 18 2.78 -7.58 -18.42
C ASP A 18 1.34 -8.04 -18.67
N ARG A 19 1.16 -9.22 -19.28
CA ARG A 19 -0.17 -9.84 -19.45
C ARG A 19 -0.87 -10.14 -18.13
N PHE A 20 -0.12 -10.63 -17.13
CA PHE A 20 -0.68 -10.87 -15.79
C PHE A 20 -1.14 -9.57 -15.12
N LEU A 21 -0.33 -8.51 -15.21
CA LEU A 21 -0.68 -7.19 -14.67
C LEU A 21 -1.91 -6.60 -15.38
N ASP A 22 -1.99 -6.73 -16.70
CA ASP A 22 -3.15 -6.30 -17.48
C ASP A 22 -4.42 -7.02 -17.02
N LYS A 23 -4.39 -8.35 -16.87
CA LYS A 23 -5.52 -9.13 -16.34
C LYS A 23 -5.92 -8.66 -14.94
N ARG A 24 -4.95 -8.52 -14.02
CA ARG A 24 -5.21 -8.09 -12.64
C ARG A 24 -5.75 -6.67 -12.54
N SER A 25 -5.39 -5.78 -13.46
CA SER A 25 -5.81 -4.37 -13.44
C SER A 25 -7.33 -4.17 -13.54
N LEU A 26 -8.03 -5.16 -14.09
CA LEU A 26 -9.49 -5.15 -14.20
C LEU A 26 -10.20 -5.31 -12.84
N GLU A 27 -9.52 -5.89 -11.86
CA GLU A 27 -10.11 -6.34 -10.59
C GLU A 27 -9.42 -5.72 -9.36
N ASN A 28 -8.35 -4.93 -9.55
CA ASN A 28 -7.49 -4.47 -8.46
C ASN A 28 -7.15 -2.99 -8.60
N SER A 29 -6.98 -2.32 -7.46
CA SER A 29 -6.52 -0.93 -7.43
C SER A 29 -5.14 -0.74 -8.08
N GLU A 30 -4.87 0.45 -8.62
CA GLU A 30 -3.56 0.82 -9.18
C GLU A 30 -2.41 0.55 -8.21
N LYS A 31 -2.64 0.78 -6.90
CA LYS A 31 -1.66 0.53 -5.85
C LYS A 31 -1.31 -0.95 -5.73
N THR A 32 -2.32 -1.82 -5.83
CA THR A 32 -2.12 -3.28 -5.83
C THR A 32 -1.34 -3.71 -7.08
N ILE A 33 -1.69 -3.18 -8.26
CA ILE A 33 -0.97 -3.46 -9.51
C ILE A 33 0.49 -3.02 -9.45
N ARG A 34 0.76 -1.81 -8.95
CA ARG A 34 2.12 -1.33 -8.73
C ARG A 34 2.91 -2.23 -7.78
N SER A 35 2.25 -2.78 -6.77
CA SER A 35 2.87 -3.74 -5.84
C SER A 35 3.27 -5.05 -6.53
N TYR A 36 2.40 -5.62 -7.36
CA TYR A 36 2.73 -6.78 -8.20
C TYR A 36 3.85 -6.44 -9.18
N GLN A 37 3.77 -5.31 -9.88
CA GLN A 37 4.77 -4.89 -10.86
C GLN A 37 6.16 -4.80 -10.22
N ASN A 38 6.28 -4.18 -9.05
CA ASN A 38 7.57 -4.06 -8.36
C ASN A 38 8.16 -5.42 -7.99
N ARG A 39 7.33 -6.34 -7.49
CA ARG A 39 7.76 -7.69 -7.08
C ARG A 39 8.15 -8.53 -8.30
N LEU A 40 7.29 -8.60 -9.30
CA LEU A 40 7.50 -9.41 -10.49
C LEU A 40 8.59 -8.87 -11.40
N THR A 41 8.86 -7.56 -11.38
CA THR A 41 10.00 -7.01 -12.15
C THR A 41 11.32 -7.57 -11.66
N GLN A 42 11.47 -7.82 -10.35
CA GLN A 42 12.69 -8.45 -9.84
C GLN A 42 12.80 -9.91 -10.25
N PHE A 43 11.68 -10.64 -10.29
CA PHE A 43 11.64 -12.00 -10.82
C PHE A 43 12.03 -12.04 -12.31
N VAL A 44 11.48 -11.13 -13.13
CA VAL A 44 11.83 -11.01 -14.56
C VAL A 44 13.32 -10.73 -14.75
N VAL A 45 13.89 -9.79 -13.99
CA VAL A 45 15.33 -9.50 -14.07
C VAL A 45 16.15 -10.73 -13.70
N TRP A 46 15.79 -11.43 -12.62
CA TRP A 46 16.47 -12.66 -12.23
C TRP A 46 16.38 -13.74 -13.31
N CYS A 47 15.23 -13.92 -13.96
CA CYS A 47 15.09 -14.83 -15.09
C CYS A 47 16.03 -14.46 -16.25
N GLU A 48 16.08 -13.18 -16.64
CA GLU A 48 16.95 -12.67 -17.71
C GLU A 48 18.44 -12.89 -17.37
N GLU A 49 18.84 -12.66 -16.12
CA GLU A 49 20.22 -12.88 -15.66
C GLU A 49 20.62 -14.37 -15.61
N ASN A 50 19.66 -15.28 -15.45
CA ASN A 50 19.87 -16.72 -15.40
C ASN A 50 19.56 -17.42 -16.74
N GLY A 51 19.37 -16.66 -17.82
CA GLY A 51 19.17 -17.21 -19.17
C GLY A 51 17.79 -17.86 -19.39
N VAL A 52 16.79 -17.48 -18.61
CA VAL A 52 15.40 -17.92 -18.79
C VAL A 52 14.69 -16.92 -19.72
N ASP A 53 14.75 -17.21 -21.02
CA ASP A 53 14.18 -16.35 -22.05
C ASP A 53 12.69 -16.58 -22.30
N ARG A 54 12.17 -17.76 -21.94
CA ARG A 54 10.78 -18.19 -22.18
C ARG A 54 10.18 -18.78 -20.91
N VAL A 55 8.90 -18.52 -20.69
CA VAL A 55 8.19 -19.07 -19.52
C VAL A 55 8.02 -20.58 -19.58
N GLY A 56 7.99 -21.18 -20.78
CA GLY A 56 7.98 -22.64 -20.93
C GLY A 56 9.21 -23.35 -20.35
N ASP A 57 10.32 -22.63 -20.13
CA ASP A 57 11.53 -23.17 -19.53
C ASP A 57 11.48 -23.13 -17.99
N LEU A 58 10.45 -22.49 -17.40
CA LEU A 58 10.27 -22.45 -15.95
C LEU A 58 10.05 -23.85 -15.39
N SER A 59 10.68 -24.12 -14.26
CA SER A 59 10.62 -25.40 -13.58
C SER A 59 10.63 -25.20 -12.07
N GLY A 60 10.23 -26.25 -11.32
CA GLY A 60 10.34 -26.23 -9.85
C GLY A 60 11.76 -25.94 -9.37
N TRP A 61 12.80 -26.35 -10.12
CA TRP A 61 14.19 -26.03 -9.83
C TRP A 61 14.44 -24.51 -9.90
N LEU A 62 13.96 -23.85 -10.96
CA LEU A 62 14.17 -22.40 -11.14
C LEU A 62 13.43 -21.59 -10.08
N LEU A 63 12.27 -22.09 -9.65
CA LEU A 63 11.49 -21.47 -8.58
C LEU A 63 12.20 -21.61 -7.21
N ASP A 64 12.76 -22.78 -6.91
CA ASP A 64 13.59 -23.01 -5.70
C ASP A 64 14.83 -22.10 -5.70
N GLU A 65 15.49 -21.94 -6.83
CA GLU A 65 16.69 -21.11 -6.96
C GLU A 65 16.39 -19.61 -6.85
N TYR A 66 15.25 -19.17 -7.38
CA TYR A 66 14.78 -17.81 -7.12
C TYR A 66 14.47 -17.58 -5.63
N GLU A 67 13.85 -18.55 -4.95
CA GLU A 67 13.62 -18.45 -3.51
C GLU A 67 14.95 -18.36 -2.74
N ARG A 68 15.94 -19.19 -3.07
CA ARG A 68 17.28 -19.13 -2.48
C ARG A 68 17.94 -17.78 -2.71
N HIS A 69 17.84 -17.24 -3.92
CA HIS A 69 18.32 -15.90 -4.25
C HIS A 69 17.66 -14.83 -3.37
N LEU A 70 16.35 -14.91 -3.15
CA LEU A 70 15.65 -13.98 -2.25
C LEU A 70 16.07 -14.15 -0.79
N ARG A 71 16.28 -15.38 -0.31
CA ARG A 71 16.75 -15.63 1.06
C ARG A 71 18.17 -15.13 1.31
N ALA A 72 19.03 -15.15 0.29
CA ALA A 72 20.40 -14.65 0.35
C ALA A 72 20.50 -13.11 0.25
N SER A 73 19.40 -12.43 -0.06
CA SER A 73 19.35 -10.97 -0.17
C SER A 73 18.96 -10.29 1.14
N ASP A 74 19.26 -9.00 1.29
CA ASP A 74 18.90 -8.17 2.45
C ASP A 74 17.39 -7.84 2.56
N ASN A 75 16.52 -8.58 1.88
CA ASN A 75 15.08 -8.37 1.98
C ASN A 75 14.55 -8.87 3.32
N ALA A 76 13.68 -8.09 3.96
CA ALA A 76 12.95 -8.55 5.14
C ALA A 76 12.10 -9.81 4.83
N PRO A 77 11.87 -10.72 5.80
CA PRO A 77 11.11 -11.95 5.58
C PRO A 77 9.73 -11.72 4.93
N SER A 78 8.98 -10.72 5.40
CA SER A 78 7.68 -10.33 4.83
C SER A 78 7.78 -9.87 3.36
N THR A 79 8.90 -9.25 2.97
CA THR A 79 9.16 -8.86 1.59
C THR A 79 9.46 -10.09 0.73
N GLN A 80 10.23 -11.05 1.23
CA GLN A 80 10.50 -12.33 0.53
C GLN A 80 9.20 -13.10 0.30
N LYS A 81 8.37 -13.26 1.35
CA LYS A 81 7.03 -13.87 1.25
C LYS A 81 6.15 -13.16 0.21
N GLY A 82 6.11 -11.83 0.23
CA GLY A 82 5.34 -11.05 -0.72
C GLY A 82 5.80 -11.25 -2.17
N LYS A 83 7.10 -11.36 -2.43
CA LYS A 83 7.66 -11.66 -3.76
C LYS A 83 7.28 -13.07 -4.21
N MET A 84 7.48 -14.09 -3.37
CA MET A 84 7.11 -15.48 -3.72
C MET A 84 5.60 -15.65 -3.92
N THR A 85 4.78 -14.92 -3.15
CA THR A 85 3.32 -14.89 -3.35
C THR A 85 2.95 -14.31 -4.73
N ALA A 86 3.65 -13.26 -5.17
CA ALA A 86 3.43 -12.69 -6.50
C ALA A 86 3.85 -13.67 -7.62
N VAL A 87 4.99 -14.35 -7.45
CA VAL A 87 5.46 -15.38 -8.39
C VAL A 87 4.46 -16.55 -8.46
N SER A 88 3.98 -17.05 -7.32
CA SER A 88 2.98 -18.13 -7.27
C SER A 88 1.73 -17.78 -8.09
N GLN A 89 1.20 -16.56 -7.92
CA GLN A 89 0.04 -16.10 -8.70
C GLN A 89 0.33 -15.88 -10.19
N LEU A 90 1.55 -15.45 -10.53
CA LEU A 90 1.97 -15.36 -11.93
C LEU A 90 2.03 -16.76 -12.56
N VAL A 91 2.64 -17.73 -11.88
CA VAL A 91 2.75 -19.12 -12.37
C VAL A 91 1.37 -19.77 -12.50
N GLN A 92 0.47 -19.56 -11.53
CA GLN A 92 -0.91 -20.01 -11.61
C GLN A 92 -1.61 -19.43 -12.86
N TYR A 93 -1.45 -18.13 -13.12
CA TYR A 93 -1.97 -17.53 -14.34
C TYR A 93 -1.35 -18.12 -15.62
N LEU A 94 -0.05 -18.42 -15.61
CA LEU A 94 0.62 -19.04 -16.76
C LEU A 94 0.11 -20.46 -17.02
N GLU A 95 -0.18 -21.20 -15.96
CA GLU A 95 -0.79 -22.53 -16.03
C GLU A 95 -2.20 -22.48 -16.62
N GLU A 96 -3.02 -21.51 -16.18
CA GLU A 96 -4.37 -21.25 -16.72
C GLU A 96 -4.39 -20.97 -18.25
N ILE A 97 -3.30 -20.43 -18.80
CA ILE A 97 -3.18 -20.13 -20.23
C ILE A 97 -2.27 -21.12 -20.98
N GLU A 98 -1.96 -22.27 -20.37
CA GLU A 98 -1.14 -23.34 -20.95
C GLU A 98 0.28 -22.86 -21.37
N ALA A 99 0.83 -21.89 -20.64
CA ALA A 99 2.17 -21.34 -20.90
C ALA A 99 3.29 -22.04 -20.11
N VAL A 100 2.94 -22.88 -19.14
CA VAL A 100 3.86 -23.70 -18.35
C VAL A 100 3.29 -25.10 -18.14
N GLU A 101 4.10 -26.03 -17.61
CA GLU A 101 3.67 -27.38 -17.23
C GLU A 101 2.53 -27.33 -16.18
N ASP A 102 1.55 -28.21 -16.35
CA ASP A 102 0.47 -28.45 -15.38
C ASP A 102 1.06 -28.86 -14.01
N GLY A 103 0.53 -28.28 -12.94
CA GLY A 103 1.02 -28.43 -11.57
C GLY A 103 2.31 -27.67 -11.24
N LEU A 104 2.83 -26.80 -12.12
CA LEU A 104 4.01 -25.99 -11.79
C LEU A 104 3.71 -25.00 -10.65
N SER A 105 2.50 -24.46 -10.57
CA SER A 105 2.13 -23.52 -9.49
C SER A 105 2.20 -24.16 -8.10
N GLU A 106 1.92 -25.46 -7.99
CA GLU A 106 2.01 -26.23 -6.73
C GLU A 106 3.46 -26.41 -6.26
N LYS A 107 4.43 -26.32 -7.17
CA LYS A 107 5.87 -26.40 -6.86
C LYS A 107 6.42 -25.08 -6.33
N VAL A 108 5.64 -23.98 -6.34
CA VAL A 108 6.08 -22.68 -5.81
C VAL A 108 5.97 -22.69 -4.28
N HIS A 109 7.11 -22.75 -3.59
CA HIS A 109 7.16 -22.63 -2.15
C HIS A 109 7.10 -21.15 -1.72
N VAL A 110 6.06 -20.78 -0.96
CA VAL A 110 5.94 -19.47 -0.34
C VAL A 110 6.36 -19.59 1.12
N PRO A 111 7.42 -18.90 1.57
CA PRO A 111 7.89 -19.03 2.94
C PRO A 111 6.82 -18.55 3.92
N GLU A 112 6.62 -19.34 4.97
CA GLU A 112 5.84 -18.91 6.12
C GLU A 112 6.65 -17.87 6.91
N VAL A 113 5.96 -16.81 7.31
CA VAL A 113 6.53 -15.71 8.09
C VAL A 113 5.65 -15.59 9.31
N SER A 114 6.25 -15.54 10.50
CA SER A 114 5.47 -15.39 11.73
C SER A 114 4.77 -14.03 11.76
N ARG A 115 3.69 -13.89 12.53
CA ARG A 115 2.97 -12.61 12.66
C ARG A 115 3.88 -11.45 13.09
N GLN A 116 4.89 -11.74 13.90
CA GLN A 116 5.87 -10.75 14.37
C GLN A 116 6.80 -10.27 13.25
N GLU A 117 7.12 -11.14 12.30
CA GLU A 117 7.95 -10.80 11.14
C GLU A 117 7.14 -10.17 9.99
N GLU A 118 5.81 -10.29 10.02
CA GLU A 118 4.89 -9.60 9.09
C GLU A 118 4.63 -8.14 9.46
N SER A 119 4.76 -7.77 10.73
CA SER A 119 4.60 -6.39 11.21
C SER A 119 5.94 -5.70 11.45
N SER A 120 5.99 -4.39 11.19
CA SER A 120 7.06 -3.57 11.76
C SER A 120 6.65 -3.18 13.18
N ASP A 121 7.40 -3.64 14.18
CA ASP A 121 7.17 -3.29 15.60
C ASP A 121 7.67 -1.88 15.95
N LYS A 122 8.12 -1.11 14.96
CA LYS A 122 8.54 0.28 15.15
C LYS A 122 7.32 1.17 15.35
N MET A 123 6.80 1.16 16.56
CA MET A 123 5.79 2.09 17.04
C MET A 123 6.47 3.33 17.62
N LEU A 124 5.81 4.48 17.52
CA LEU A 124 6.17 5.62 18.36
C LEU A 124 5.88 5.21 19.81
N ASP A 125 6.86 5.36 20.70
CA ASP A 125 6.66 5.02 22.11
C ASP A 125 5.52 5.87 22.68
N THR A 126 4.72 5.27 23.56
CA THR A 126 3.53 5.94 24.12
C THR A 126 3.92 7.20 24.91
N GLU A 127 5.04 7.18 25.62
CA GLU A 127 5.50 8.32 26.39
C GLU A 127 6.05 9.42 25.48
N ASP A 128 6.74 9.06 24.39
CA ASP A 128 7.18 10.01 23.37
C ASP A 128 5.99 10.69 22.69
N ALA A 129 4.95 9.93 22.34
CA ALA A 129 3.74 10.49 21.73
C ALA A 129 3.00 11.44 22.67
N LYS A 130 2.84 11.07 23.95
CA LYS A 130 2.26 11.94 24.97
C LYS A 130 3.09 13.21 25.18
N ALA A 131 4.41 13.09 25.22
CA ALA A 131 5.31 14.24 25.37
C ALA A 131 5.19 15.20 24.18
N LEU A 132 5.12 14.68 22.96
CA LEU A 132 4.89 15.48 21.74
C LEU A 132 3.52 16.17 21.76
N LEU A 133 2.46 15.45 22.13
CA LEU A 133 1.12 16.03 22.27
C LEU A 133 1.11 17.15 23.33
N GLN A 134 1.73 16.92 24.49
CA GLN A 134 1.85 17.95 25.53
C GLN A 134 2.64 19.16 25.05
N TYR A 135 3.74 18.94 24.32
CA TYR A 135 4.51 20.01 23.71
C TYR A 135 3.65 20.89 22.78
N TYR A 136 2.92 20.27 21.85
CA TYR A 136 2.06 21.04 20.95
C TYR A 136 0.91 21.73 21.68
N ARG A 137 0.25 21.04 22.62
CA ARG A 137 -0.84 21.59 23.44
C ARG A 137 -0.41 22.78 24.28
N GLY A 138 0.83 22.76 24.79
CA GLY A 138 1.39 23.84 25.62
C GLY A 138 2.07 24.97 24.83
N SER A 139 2.36 24.77 23.54
CA SER A 139 3.09 25.74 22.72
C SER A 139 2.15 26.63 21.91
N ARG A 140 2.04 27.91 22.26
CA ARG A 140 1.22 28.88 21.48
C ARG A 140 1.61 28.99 20.00
N GLY A 141 2.89 28.78 19.66
CA GLY A 141 3.37 28.86 18.28
C GLY A 141 3.17 27.59 17.48
N SER A 142 3.00 26.45 18.15
CA SER A 142 2.89 25.14 17.51
C SER A 142 1.47 24.56 17.58
N PHE A 143 0.62 25.11 18.46
CA PHE A 143 -0.78 24.69 18.62
C PHE A 143 -1.58 24.96 17.33
N GLY A 144 -2.31 23.94 16.87
CA GLY A 144 -3.14 24.02 15.68
C GLY A 144 -2.34 24.13 14.37
N THR A 145 -1.06 23.79 14.38
CA THR A 145 -0.29 23.56 13.14
C THR A 145 -0.72 22.25 12.46
N PRO A 146 -0.46 22.07 11.15
CA PRO A 146 -0.74 20.80 10.47
C PRO A 146 -0.20 19.58 11.21
N ASP A 147 1.05 19.65 11.70
CA ASP A 147 1.70 18.54 12.39
C ASP A 147 1.01 18.21 13.72
N HIS A 148 0.58 19.23 14.47
CA HIS A 148 -0.22 19.05 15.68
C HIS A 148 -1.55 18.33 15.37
N VAL A 149 -2.29 18.83 14.39
CA VAL A 149 -3.61 18.29 14.05
C VAL A 149 -3.52 16.85 13.56
N ILE A 150 -2.54 16.55 12.70
CA ILE A 150 -2.32 15.18 12.23
C ILE A 150 -1.97 14.26 13.40
N LEU A 151 -1.11 14.69 14.33
CA LEU A 151 -0.75 13.89 15.51
C LEU A 151 -1.98 13.62 16.39
N GLU A 152 -2.80 14.64 16.66
CA GLU A 152 -4.05 14.51 17.43
C GLU A 152 -5.02 13.52 16.78
N ILE A 153 -5.27 13.64 15.47
CA ILE A 153 -6.17 12.75 14.73
C ILE A 153 -5.65 11.31 14.76
N LEU A 154 -4.36 11.10 14.46
CA LEU A 154 -3.78 9.76 14.44
C LEU A 154 -3.81 9.11 15.82
N TRP A 155 -3.47 9.86 16.87
CA TRP A 155 -3.46 9.36 18.25
C TRP A 155 -4.86 9.06 18.78
N ASN A 156 -5.83 9.92 18.51
CA ASN A 156 -7.19 9.76 19.03
C ASN A 156 -7.98 8.66 18.29
N THR A 157 -7.84 8.59 16.95
CA THR A 157 -8.66 7.70 16.13
C THR A 157 -8.00 6.37 15.77
N GLY A 158 -6.67 6.28 15.90
CA GLY A 158 -5.90 5.14 15.40
C GLY A 158 -6.04 4.92 13.88
N CYS A 159 -6.51 5.92 13.14
CA CYS A 159 -6.75 5.79 11.71
C CYS A 159 -5.42 5.63 10.95
N ARG A 160 -5.51 5.09 9.73
CA ARG A 160 -4.35 5.03 8.83
C ARG A 160 -4.02 6.42 8.33
N LEU A 161 -2.74 6.74 8.14
CA LEU A 161 -2.30 8.03 7.57
C LEU A 161 -3.01 8.39 6.26
N ALA A 162 -3.23 7.41 5.39
CA ALA A 162 -3.97 7.64 4.14
C ALA A 162 -5.45 8.02 4.38
N ALA A 163 -6.08 7.50 5.44
CA ALA A 163 -7.43 7.88 5.82
C ALA A 163 -7.46 9.29 6.43
N ALA A 164 -6.49 9.64 7.28
CA ALA A 164 -6.35 11.01 7.79
C ALA A 164 -6.17 12.04 6.66
N ARG A 165 -5.36 11.70 5.65
CA ARG A 165 -5.16 12.53 4.44
C ARG A 165 -6.44 12.73 3.62
N GLY A 166 -7.39 11.79 3.69
CA GLY A 166 -8.63 11.84 2.92
C GLY A 166 -9.76 12.64 3.59
N LEU A 167 -9.53 13.20 4.78
CA LEU A 167 -10.52 14.01 5.50
C LEU A 167 -10.66 15.39 4.87
N ASP A 168 -11.90 15.76 4.55
CA ASP A 168 -12.27 17.08 4.09
C ASP A 168 -13.01 17.87 5.18
N LEU A 169 -13.20 19.19 4.98
CA LEU A 169 -13.90 20.05 5.93
C LEU A 169 -15.33 19.57 6.26
N GLY A 170 -16.00 18.92 5.31
CA GLY A 170 -17.35 18.37 5.50
C GLY A 170 -17.39 17.08 6.33
N ASP A 171 -16.23 16.46 6.57
CA ASP A 171 -16.10 15.22 7.34
C ASP A 171 -15.91 15.49 8.83
N TYR A 172 -15.75 16.74 9.22
CA TYR A 172 -15.52 17.14 10.59
C TYR A 172 -16.71 17.93 11.13
N SER A 173 -17.15 17.56 12.34
CA SER A 173 -18.11 18.35 13.11
C SER A 173 -17.53 18.67 14.48
N SER A 174 -17.29 19.96 14.74
CA SER A 174 -16.88 20.44 16.07
C SER A 174 -18.03 20.29 17.07
N ASP A 175 -19.25 20.69 16.69
CA ASP A 175 -20.43 20.66 17.56
C ASP A 175 -20.83 19.24 18.00
N HIS A 176 -20.61 18.25 17.12
CA HIS A 176 -20.93 16.84 17.38
C HIS A 176 -19.68 15.97 17.64
N GLN A 177 -18.51 16.59 17.68
CA GLN A 177 -17.22 16.00 18.04
C GLN A 177 -16.91 14.71 17.28
N TYR A 178 -16.98 14.74 15.95
CA TYR A 178 -16.66 13.56 15.15
C TYR A 178 -15.85 13.86 13.88
N LEU A 179 -15.21 12.81 13.40
CA LEU A 179 -14.63 12.68 12.06
C LEU A 179 -15.34 11.56 11.30
N ASP A 180 -15.75 11.84 10.06
CA ASP A 180 -16.41 10.91 9.16
C ASP A 180 -15.44 10.46 8.06
N PHE A 181 -14.90 9.25 8.20
CA PHE A 181 -14.00 8.69 7.20
C PHE A 181 -14.83 8.12 6.05
N ARG A 182 -14.67 8.67 4.84
CA ARG A 182 -15.39 8.24 3.63
C ARG A 182 -14.47 7.71 2.55
N HIS A 183 -14.96 6.76 1.77
CA HIS A 183 -14.27 6.22 0.61
C HIS A 183 -14.49 7.12 -0.61
N ARG A 184 -13.41 7.75 -1.11
CA ARG A 184 -13.48 8.64 -2.28
C ARG A 184 -12.42 8.28 -3.31
N PRO A 185 -12.64 7.22 -4.11
CA PRO A 185 -11.68 6.80 -5.13
C PRO A 185 -11.54 7.88 -6.23
N ASP A 186 -12.64 8.54 -6.60
CA ASP A 186 -12.68 9.53 -7.69
C ASP A 186 -11.89 10.81 -7.39
N SER A 187 -11.74 11.19 -6.11
CA SER A 187 -10.91 12.33 -5.69
C SER A 187 -9.47 11.94 -5.34
N GLY A 188 -9.07 10.69 -5.61
CA GLY A 188 -7.72 10.19 -5.32
C GLY A 188 -7.46 9.92 -3.83
N THR A 189 -8.50 9.81 -3.00
CA THR A 189 -8.42 9.55 -1.56
C THR A 189 -9.21 8.29 -1.14
N PRO A 190 -8.96 7.11 -1.76
CA PRO A 190 -9.63 5.89 -1.38
C PRO A 190 -9.19 5.39 0.01
N LEU A 191 -10.14 4.88 0.78
CA LEU A 191 -9.86 4.10 1.99
C LEU A 191 -9.29 2.73 1.63
N LYS A 192 -8.45 2.17 2.52
CA LYS A 192 -7.78 0.87 2.31
C LYS A 192 -8.76 -0.30 2.14
N ASN A 193 -9.92 -0.24 2.78
CA ASN A 193 -10.93 -1.30 2.79
C ASN A 193 -12.20 -0.87 2.07
N ASP A 194 -12.06 0.05 1.11
CA ASP A 194 -13.17 0.62 0.35
C ASP A 194 -14.31 1.10 1.26
N ASP A 195 -15.57 0.85 0.87
CA ASP A 195 -16.76 1.22 1.65
C ASP A 195 -16.77 0.59 3.06
N GLN A 196 -16.15 -0.59 3.24
CA GLN A 196 -16.02 -1.22 4.56
C GLN A 196 -15.05 -0.47 5.48
N GLY A 197 -14.26 0.46 4.93
CA GLY A 197 -13.41 1.35 5.70
C GLY A 197 -14.17 2.55 6.27
N GLU A 198 -15.37 2.84 5.78
CA GLU A 198 -16.15 4.01 6.18
C GLU A 198 -16.63 3.92 7.62
N ARG A 199 -16.50 5.02 8.36
CA ARG A 199 -16.92 5.09 9.77
C ARG A 199 -16.90 6.52 10.29
N VAL A 200 -17.84 6.79 11.20
CA VAL A 200 -17.81 7.97 12.06
C VAL A 200 -17.06 7.63 13.34
N VAL A 201 -16.08 8.45 13.69
CA VAL A 201 -15.27 8.30 14.91
C VAL A 201 -15.44 9.53 15.78
N GLN A 202 -15.87 9.32 17.02
CA GLN A 202 -15.95 10.36 18.03
C GLN A 202 -14.53 10.80 18.43
N ILE A 203 -14.33 12.11 18.59
CA ILE A 203 -13.06 12.72 18.94
C ILE A 203 -13.21 13.55 20.22
N SER A 204 -12.12 13.75 20.95
CA SER A 204 -12.16 14.49 22.22
C SER A 204 -12.06 16.01 22.02
N ASP A 205 -12.45 16.80 23.03
CA ASP A 205 -12.37 18.27 22.99
C ASP A 205 -10.99 18.80 22.54
N PRO A 206 -9.84 18.29 23.04
CA PRO A 206 -8.53 18.79 22.61
C PRO A 206 -8.27 18.61 21.11
N VAL A 207 -8.84 17.57 20.49
CA VAL A 207 -8.73 17.32 19.05
C VAL A 207 -9.57 18.33 18.29
N CYS A 208 -10.80 18.58 18.73
CA CYS A 208 -11.67 19.61 18.15
C CYS A 208 -11.02 21.00 18.23
N GLU A 209 -10.47 21.36 19.39
CA GLU A 209 -9.77 22.64 19.58
C GLU A 209 -8.55 22.79 18.65
N ALA A 210 -7.77 21.72 18.47
CA ALA A 210 -6.64 21.70 17.55
C ALA A 210 -7.08 21.90 16.09
N ILE A 211 -8.11 21.15 15.64
CA ILE A 211 -8.67 21.24 14.29
C ILE A 211 -9.28 22.62 14.04
N ASP A 212 -10.10 23.14 14.96
CA ASP A 212 -10.73 24.45 14.84
C ASP A 212 -9.70 25.58 14.78
N THR A 213 -8.61 25.45 15.52
CA THR A 213 -7.50 26.41 15.48
C THR A 213 -6.78 26.35 14.13
N TYR A 214 -6.47 25.16 13.64
CA TYR A 214 -5.89 24.97 12.32
C TYR A 214 -6.75 25.56 11.21
N ILE A 215 -8.05 25.24 11.19
CA ILE A 215 -9.00 25.74 10.19
C ILE A 215 -9.06 27.27 10.23
N ARG A 216 -9.08 27.88 11.41
CA ARG A 216 -9.07 29.35 11.56
C ARG A 216 -7.79 29.97 11.00
N HIS A 217 -6.62 29.39 11.29
CA HIS A 217 -5.35 29.85 10.75
C HIS A 217 -5.29 29.76 9.23
N GLU A 218 -5.59 28.61 8.65
CA GLU A 218 -5.51 28.38 7.19
C GLU A 218 -6.54 29.21 6.41
N ARG A 219 -7.76 29.40 6.95
CA ARG A 219 -8.76 30.26 6.32
C ARG A 219 -8.39 31.74 6.39
N SER A 220 -7.66 32.18 7.42
CA SER A 220 -7.19 33.57 7.49
C SER A 220 -6.13 33.90 6.42
N GLY A 221 -5.36 32.89 5.97
CA GLY A 221 -4.38 33.03 4.89
C GLY A 221 -4.96 32.98 3.47
N LYS A 222 -6.24 32.60 3.30
CA LYS A 222 -6.93 32.51 2.00
C LYS A 222 -8.01 33.59 1.79
N ARG A 223 -7.92 34.74 2.47
CA ARG A 223 -8.86 35.85 2.21
C ARG A 223 -8.75 36.31 0.76
N ASP A 224 -9.90 36.31 0.08
CA ASP A 224 -10.11 36.77 -1.29
C ASP A 224 -9.45 38.12 -1.58
N ASP A 225 -8.63 38.17 -2.63
CA ASP A 225 -8.44 39.38 -3.44
C ASP A 225 -9.73 39.62 -4.25
N SER A 226 -10.79 40.04 -3.57
CA SER A 226 -11.90 40.76 -4.19
C SER A 226 -11.95 42.15 -3.60
N ARG A 227 -11.20 43.05 -4.24
CA ARG A 227 -11.36 44.50 -4.04
C ARG A 227 -12.39 45.00 -5.06
N PRO A 228 -13.37 45.84 -4.65
CA PRO A 228 -14.35 46.43 -5.55
C PRO A 228 -13.74 47.36 -6.60
#